data_AF-A0A519BU78-F1
#
_entry.id   AF-A0A519BU78-F1
#
_cell.length_a   1.000
_cell.length_b   1.000
_cell.length_c   1.000
_cell.angle_alpha   90.00
_cell.angle_beta   90.00
_cell.angle_gamma   90.00
#
_symmetry.space_group_name_H-M   'P 1'
#
loop_
_entity.id
_entity.type
_entity.pdbx_description
1 polymer ?
#
loop_
_entity_poly.entity_id
_entity_poly.type
_entity_poly.pdbx_seq_one_letter_code
_entity_poly.pdbx_strand_id
1 'polypeptide(L)'
;MKVEVIKSLRFTKISPKDLDKLIEVPKDSLMGDYAFPCFSLSKQFKKNPAEIARELSKKIKLGKNFEKIDIKGSYINFFLNREIMGGVNILKKRS
;
A
#
# COMPACT_ATOMS: atom_id res chain seq x y z
N MET A 1 6.70 3.88 8.76
CA MET A 1 6.00 4.06 7.47
C MET A 1 5.27 2.82 7.00
N LYS A 2 5.93 1.65 6.91
CA LYS A 2 5.28 0.34 6.67
C LYS A 2 4.10 0.03 7.61
N VAL A 3 4.19 0.48 8.88
CA VAL A 3 3.10 0.41 9.88
C VAL A 3 1.79 1.03 9.37
N GLU A 4 1.85 2.11 8.60
CA GLU A 4 0.65 2.78 8.07
C GLU A 4 -0.02 1.92 6.99
N VAL A 5 0.77 1.25 6.14
CA VAL A 5 0.26 0.26 5.16
C VAL A 5 -0.42 -0.90 5.88
N ILE A 6 0.22 -1.43 6.95
CA ILE A 6 -0.36 -2.51 7.76
C ILE A 6 -1.68 -2.06 8.39
N LYS A 7 -1.76 -0.84 8.93
CA LYS A 7 -3.01 -0.28 9.48
C LYS A 7 -4.11 -0.24 8.42
N SER A 8 -3.79 0.23 7.22
CA SER A 8 -4.71 0.27 6.09
C SER A 8 -5.27 -1.10 5.74
N LEU A 9 -4.50 -2.19 5.95
CA LEU A 9 -4.87 -3.55 5.62
C LEU A 9 -5.45 -4.38 6.78
N ARG A 10 -5.65 -3.79 7.97
CA ARG A 10 -6.18 -4.53 9.16
C ARG A 10 -7.54 -5.19 8.93
N PHE A 11 -8.34 -4.69 8.00
CA PHE A 11 -9.64 -5.26 7.66
C PHE A 11 -9.55 -6.62 6.95
N THR A 12 -8.37 -7.03 6.47
CA THR A 12 -8.13 -8.32 5.82
C THR A 12 -8.12 -9.51 6.77
N LYS A 13 -8.19 -9.27 8.10
CA LYS A 13 -8.06 -10.29 9.16
C LYS A 13 -6.73 -11.05 9.15
N ILE A 14 -5.71 -10.54 8.46
CA ILE A 14 -4.34 -11.06 8.53
C ILE A 14 -3.64 -10.48 9.75
N SER A 15 -2.77 -11.26 10.41
CA SER A 15 -1.99 -10.77 11.54
C SER A 15 -1.01 -9.65 11.10
N PRO A 16 -0.69 -8.68 11.96
CA PRO A 16 0.28 -7.63 11.63
C PRO A 16 1.66 -8.19 11.24
N LYS A 17 2.08 -9.32 11.83
CA LYS A 17 3.35 -9.98 11.52
C LYS A 17 3.35 -10.58 10.13
N ASP A 18 2.24 -11.18 9.71
CA ASP A 18 2.11 -11.76 8.37
C ASP A 18 1.96 -10.66 7.32
N LEU A 19 1.19 -9.60 7.62
CA LEU A 19 1.14 -8.41 6.76
C LEU A 19 2.53 -7.80 6.56
N ASP A 20 3.34 -7.72 7.61
CA ASP A 20 4.70 -7.22 7.49
C ASP A 20 5.56 -8.09 6.56
N LYS A 21 5.42 -9.42 6.62
CA LYS A 21 6.12 -10.34 5.71
C LYS A 21 5.61 -10.27 4.26
N LEU A 22 4.33 -9.97 4.08
CA LEU A 22 3.72 -9.86 2.75
C LEU A 22 4.02 -8.53 2.08
N ILE A 23 4.10 -7.43 2.82
CA ILE A 23 4.39 -6.11 2.24
C ILE A 23 5.86 -6.04 1.84
N GLU A 24 6.08 -5.85 0.55
CA GLU A 24 7.40 -5.75 -0.07
C GLU A 24 7.69 -4.31 -0.50
N VAL A 25 8.98 -3.99 -0.65
CA VAL A 25 9.44 -2.73 -1.23
C VAL A 25 9.90 -3.04 -2.65
N PRO A 26 9.13 -2.63 -3.69
CA PRO A 26 9.52 -2.91 -5.06
C PRO A 26 10.79 -2.12 -5.43
N LYS A 27 11.61 -2.71 -6.31
CA LYS A 27 12.83 -2.04 -6.83
C LYS A 27 12.51 -0.96 -7.87
N ASP A 28 11.39 -1.11 -8.56
CA ASP A 28 10.94 -0.19 -9.59
C ASP A 28 10.02 0.87 -8.97
N SER A 29 10.39 2.14 -9.12
CA SER A 29 9.59 3.28 -8.65
C SER A 29 8.20 3.34 -9.29
N LEU A 30 8.02 2.73 -10.47
CA LEU A 30 6.72 2.62 -11.14
C LEU A 30 5.75 1.67 -10.42
N MET A 31 6.24 0.81 -9.52
CA MET A 31 5.42 -0.06 -8.68
C MET A 31 5.11 0.55 -7.31
N GLY A 32 5.40 1.83 -7.11
CA GLY A 32 5.17 2.54 -5.84
C GLY A 32 6.29 2.33 -4.83
N ASP A 33 6.07 2.79 -3.61
CA ASP A 33 7.04 2.69 -2.52
C ASP A 33 6.86 1.39 -1.72
N TYR A 34 5.62 0.88 -1.66
CA TYR A 34 5.31 -0.41 -1.04
C TYR A 34 4.34 -1.18 -1.92
N ALA A 35 4.52 -2.49 -2.03
CA ALA A 35 3.65 -3.38 -2.77
C ALA A 35 3.07 -4.46 -1.85
N PHE A 36 1.77 -4.71 -1.96
CA PHE A 36 1.08 -5.78 -1.26
C PHE A 36 0.59 -6.86 -2.24
N PRO A 37 1.20 -8.06 -2.25
CA PRO A 37 0.78 -9.17 -3.09
C PRO A 37 -0.52 -9.80 -2.57
N CYS A 38 -1.57 -9.79 -3.40
CA CYS A 38 -2.86 -10.39 -3.07
C CYS A 38 -2.93 -11.90 -3.35
N PHE A 39 -1.86 -12.52 -3.87
CA PHE A 39 -1.84 -13.97 -4.15
C PHE A 39 -2.07 -14.81 -2.90
N SER A 40 -1.50 -14.39 -1.76
CA SER A 40 -1.69 -15.06 -0.47
C SER A 40 -3.16 -15.06 -0.03
N LEU A 41 -3.93 -14.05 -0.45
CA LEU A 41 -5.35 -13.93 -0.18
C LEU A 41 -6.23 -14.77 -1.11
N SER A 42 -5.75 -15.11 -2.31
CA SER A 42 -6.54 -15.91 -3.25
C SER A 42 -7.02 -17.24 -2.67
N LYS A 43 -6.17 -17.93 -1.89
CA LYS A 43 -6.54 -19.19 -1.23
C LYS A 43 -7.60 -18.98 -0.14
N GLN A 44 -7.54 -17.87 0.58
CA GLN A 44 -8.45 -17.54 1.67
C GLN A 44 -9.82 -17.10 1.16
N PHE A 45 -9.85 -16.27 0.10
CA PHE A 45 -11.08 -15.74 -0.47
C PHE A 45 -11.65 -16.61 -1.62
N LYS A 46 -10.90 -17.62 -2.08
CA LYS A 46 -11.21 -18.46 -3.26
C LYS A 46 -11.61 -17.63 -4.49
N LYS A 47 -10.94 -16.47 -4.65
CA LYS A 47 -11.20 -15.47 -5.70
C LYS A 47 -9.91 -15.17 -6.46
N ASN A 48 -10.06 -14.61 -7.66
CA ASN A 48 -8.91 -14.18 -8.45
C ASN A 48 -8.11 -13.10 -7.68
N PRO A 49 -6.78 -13.27 -7.50
CA PRO A 49 -5.94 -12.28 -6.84
C PRO A 49 -6.10 -10.84 -7.38
N ALA A 50 -6.32 -10.69 -8.69
CA ALA A 50 -6.51 -9.38 -9.33
C ALA A 50 -7.85 -8.72 -8.94
N GLU A 51 -8.91 -9.53 -8.80
CA GLU A 51 -10.20 -9.04 -8.31
C GLU A 51 -10.11 -8.66 -6.84
N ILE A 52 -9.43 -9.48 -6.02
CA ILE A 52 -9.17 -9.18 -4.62
C ILE A 52 -8.43 -7.84 -4.52
N ALA A 53 -7.37 -7.63 -5.30
CA ALA A 53 -6.64 -6.36 -5.29
C ALA A 53 -7.57 -5.16 -5.57
N ARG A 54 -8.46 -5.26 -6.57
CA ARG A 54 -9.50 -4.24 -6.87
C ARG A 54 -10.51 -4.04 -5.76
N GLU A 55 -10.98 -5.10 -5.11
CA GLU A 55 -11.94 -4.99 -4.01
C GLU A 55 -11.29 -4.38 -2.77
N LEU A 56 -10.05 -4.75 -2.48
CA LEU A 56 -9.29 -4.23 -1.35
C LEU A 56 -8.95 -2.76 -1.54
N SER A 57 -8.52 -2.32 -2.74
CA SER A 57 -8.21 -0.91 -2.99
C SER A 57 -9.38 0.02 -2.70
N LYS A 58 -10.60 -0.40 -3.04
CA LYS A 58 -11.83 0.36 -2.73
C LYS A 58 -12.12 0.46 -1.24
N LYS A 59 -11.63 -0.48 -0.43
CA LYS A 59 -11.81 -0.52 1.03
C LYS A 59 -10.66 0.15 1.78
N ILE A 60 -9.49 0.26 1.15
CA ILE A 60 -8.33 0.93 1.72
C ILE A 60 -8.65 2.42 1.88
N LYS A 61 -8.58 2.88 3.13
CA LYS A 61 -8.60 4.31 3.44
C LYS A 61 -7.19 4.82 3.47
N LEU A 62 -6.82 5.64 2.49
CA LEU A 62 -5.52 6.27 2.45
C LEU A 62 -5.43 7.35 3.53
N GLY A 63 -4.45 7.20 4.42
CA GLY A 63 -4.07 8.26 5.35
C GLY A 63 -3.30 9.37 4.62
N LYS A 64 -3.10 10.51 5.28
CA LYS A 64 -2.41 11.68 4.71
C LYS A 64 -1.01 11.36 4.14
N ASN A 65 -0.34 10.33 4.68
CA ASN A 65 1.00 9.94 4.25
C ASN A 65 1.05 9.25 2.88
N PHE A 66 -0.10 8.90 2.29
CA PHE A 66 -0.18 8.26 0.98
C PHE A 66 -0.71 9.24 -0.06
N GLU A 67 -0.07 9.27 -1.22
CA GLU A 67 -0.52 10.04 -2.38
C GLU A 67 -1.65 9.29 -3.10
N LYS A 68 -1.44 8.01 -3.39
CA LYS A 68 -2.39 7.16 -4.12
C LYS A 68 -2.09 5.68 -3.94
N ILE A 69 -3.04 4.86 -4.36
CA ILE A 69 -2.85 3.43 -4.58
C ILE A 69 -3.10 3.10 -6.04
N ASP A 70 -2.31 2.17 -6.57
CA ASP A 70 -2.49 1.65 -7.91
C ASP A 70 -2.55 0.12 -7.87
N ILE A 71 -3.26 -0.48 -8.80
CA ILE A 71 -3.38 -1.94 -8.88
C ILE A 71 -2.76 -2.42 -10.18
N LYS A 72 -1.68 -3.19 -10.04
CA LYS A 72 -0.98 -3.78 -11.17
C LYS A 72 -1.09 -5.29 -11.10
N GLY A 73 -2.06 -5.83 -11.84
CA GLY A 73 -2.41 -7.25 -11.78
C GLY A 73 -2.97 -7.63 -10.40
N SER A 74 -2.19 -8.41 -9.66
CA SER A 74 -2.51 -8.96 -8.33
C SER A 74 -1.80 -8.24 -7.18
N TYR A 75 -1.16 -7.11 -7.46
CA TYR A 75 -0.45 -6.28 -6.48
C TYR A 75 -1.21 -4.99 -6.22
N ILE A 76 -1.27 -4.59 -4.95
CA ILE A 76 -1.69 -3.25 -4.55
C ILE A 76 -0.43 -2.44 -4.24
N ASN A 77 -0.18 -1.46 -5.07
CA ASN A 77 0.97 -0.57 -4.99
C ASN A 77 0.58 0.69 -4.24
N PHE A 78 1.33 1.05 -3.22
CA PHE A 78 1.13 2.23 -2.39
C PHE A 78 2.18 3.27 -2.74
N PHE A 79 1.73 4.48 -3.08
CA PHE A 79 2.58 5.63 -3.34
C PHE A 79 2.49 6.56 -2.15
N LEU A 80 3.64 6.91 -1.59
CA LEU A 80 3.72 7.81 -0.45
C LEU A 80 3.71 9.25 -0.93
N ASN A 81 3.09 10.12 -0.14
CA ASN A 81 3.13 11.55 -0.43
C ASN A 81 4.52 12.09 -0.07
N ARG A 82 5.32 12.36 -1.12
CA ARG A 82 6.69 12.87 -0.99
C ARG A 82 6.75 14.28 -0.40
N GLU A 83 5.73 15.10 -0.57
CA GLU A 83 5.67 16.44 0.04
C GLU A 83 5.54 16.35 1.56
N ILE A 84 4.72 15.42 2.06
CA ILE A 84 4.56 15.17 3.50
C ILE A 84 5.80 14.45 4.06
N MET A 85 6.38 13.52 3.32
CA MET A 85 7.59 12.80 3.74
C MET A 85 8.86 13.66 3.72
N GLY A 86 8.98 14.58 2.76
CA GLY A 86 10.09 15.54 2.65
C GLY A 86 9.92 16.77 3.54
N GLY A 87 8.82 16.85 4.29
CA GLY A 87 8.42 17.99 5.11
C GLY A 87 9.21 18.21 6.41
N VAL A 88 10.30 17.49 6.63
CA VAL A 88 11.37 17.95 7.53
C VAL A 88 12.56 18.31 6.64
N ASN A 89 12.61 19.59 6.25
CA ASN A 89 13.74 20.31 5.64
C ASN A 89 13.63 20.73 4.16
N ILE A 90 12.59 21.49 3.79
CA ILE A 90 12.67 22.44 2.66
C ILE A 90 12.16 23.81 3.12
N LEU A 91 13.10 24.65 3.57
CA LEU A 91 12.93 26.08 3.75
C LEU A 91 12.71 26.77 2.39
N LYS A 92 11.82 27.78 2.38
CA LYS A 92 11.62 28.85 1.38
C LYS A 92 11.06 28.38 0.02
N LYS A 93 9.99 28.99 -0.52
CA LYS A 93 9.73 30.43 -0.61
C LYS A 93 8.25 30.76 -0.38
N ARG A 94 8.04 31.74 0.50
CA ARG A 94 7.02 32.77 0.28
C ARG A 94 7.42 33.54 -0.99
N SER A 95 6.49 33.68 -1.93
CA SER A 95 6.19 34.91 -2.68
C SER A 95 5.02 34.64 -3.60
#